data_AF-A0A9W4R460-F1
#
_entry.id   AF-A0A9W4R460-F1
#
_cell.length_a   1.000
_cell.length_b   1.000
_cell.length_c   1.000
_cell.angle_alpha   90.00
_cell.angle_beta   90.00
_cell.angle_gamma   90.00
#
_symmetry.space_group_name_H-M   'P 1'
#
loop_
_entity.id
_entity.type
_entity.pdbx_description
1 polymer ?
#
loop_
_entity_poly.entity_id
_entity_poly.type
_entity_poly.pdbx_seq_one_letter_code
_entity_poly.pdbx_strand_id
1 'polypeptide(L)'
;MRTPLDKTLRGKLEKTVEKARDIVEVAVTEALTRLGIGEGNAPNYLSEVERKLRTRLRAHGRQLGDVLNRDSGKQETELLVNEMAYEHWHRMLFARFLEQSDLLMYDQYTQVTLKECFELAEEEPDIKDGWELAGQLAQKMLPQIFRADSPVFDVKLSINHVQALEELIANLHPDTFQASDALGWCYQFWQNKKKKQVNESGVKIGAKELSPVTQLFTEPYMVSFLLDNALGAWWAKRRLTQDDLATATSEQELRELASIPGVPLEYLRFVQNEDTGVDSENKVNRWSCAAGDFDKWPDDLNEFKTLDPCCGSGHFLVAKFLMLVPIRMDLEGLTAKEAIDKVLAQNIHGLELDQRCIELAAFALALEAWRYPGAAGYRQLPELQLACSGMSITEAQKEWKDLAKDDEELQGAIKWMQQTFKDAPTLGSLIDPKKVLKEGQPLPWMVLEKRLIDKADKGSEAQTIVQGLAKTAELLVENYDWVVTNVPYLTRKKMNDKLTSFCDSNYLHSKQDLARAC
;
A
#
# COMPACT_ATOMS: atom_id res chain seq x y z
N MET A 1 -6.75 17.82 -12.76
CA MET A 1 -6.21 16.57 -12.18
C MET A 1 -5.12 16.04 -13.09
N ARG A 2 -4.14 15.30 -12.56
CA ARG A 2 -3.13 14.62 -13.37
C ARG A 2 -3.80 13.58 -14.27
N THR A 3 -3.22 13.34 -15.44
CA THR A 3 -3.74 12.36 -16.41
C THR A 3 -2.98 11.03 -16.31
N PRO A 4 -3.63 9.92 -16.71
CA PRO A 4 -2.95 8.64 -16.88
C PRO A 4 -1.78 8.72 -17.88
N LEU A 5 -0.79 7.84 -17.70
CA LEU A 5 0.38 7.75 -18.57
C LEU A 5 -0.03 7.24 -19.95
N ASP A 6 0.43 7.95 -20.99
CA ASP A 6 0.22 7.55 -22.39
C ASP A 6 0.68 6.10 -22.63
N LYS A 7 -0.03 5.38 -23.51
CA LYS A 7 0.22 3.98 -23.80
C LYS A 7 1.65 3.72 -24.31
N THR A 8 2.21 4.64 -25.10
CA THR A 8 3.58 4.52 -25.64
C THR A 8 4.61 4.67 -24.53
N LEU A 9 4.43 5.67 -23.66
CA LEU A 9 5.30 5.88 -22.50
C LEU A 9 5.18 4.73 -21.49
N ARG A 10 3.97 4.23 -21.27
CA ARG A 10 3.69 3.05 -20.43
C ARG A 10 4.44 1.82 -20.91
N GLY A 11 4.46 1.55 -22.23
CA GLY A 11 5.23 0.45 -22.80
C GLY A 11 6.76 0.64 -22.73
N LYS A 12 7.25 1.88 -22.70
CA LYS A 12 8.68 2.16 -22.42
C LYS A 12 9.01 1.95 -20.94
N LEU A 13 8.11 2.37 -20.05
CA LEU A 13 8.25 2.16 -18.61
C LEU A 13 8.32 0.67 -18.27
N GLU A 14 7.42 -0.15 -18.84
CA GLU A 14 7.42 -1.61 -18.67
C GLU A 14 8.78 -2.22 -18.98
N LYS A 15 9.31 -1.97 -20.19
CA LYS A 15 10.62 -2.49 -20.62
C LYS A 15 11.76 -2.02 -19.72
N THR A 16 11.68 -0.78 -19.24
CA THR A 16 12.70 -0.19 -18.36
C THR A 16 12.70 -0.87 -17.01
N VAL A 17 11.53 -1.06 -16.40
CA VAL A 17 11.36 -1.71 -15.10
C VAL A 17 11.77 -3.19 -15.16
N GLU A 18 11.36 -3.91 -16.19
CA GLU A 18 11.75 -5.32 -16.37
C GLU A 18 13.27 -5.47 -16.53
N LYS A 19 13.89 -4.61 -17.34
CA LYS A 19 15.36 -4.59 -17.51
C LYS A 19 16.08 -4.22 -16.21
N ALA A 20 15.57 -3.22 -15.48
CA ALA A 20 16.12 -2.83 -14.19
C ALA A 20 16.09 -3.98 -13.19
N ARG A 21 14.96 -4.70 -13.12
CA ARG A 21 14.80 -5.89 -12.29
C ARG A 21 15.87 -6.95 -12.58
N ASP A 22 16.11 -7.25 -13.85
CA ASP A 22 17.15 -8.22 -14.25
C ASP A 22 18.55 -7.78 -13.79
N ILE A 23 18.90 -6.51 -13.99
CA ILE A 23 20.21 -5.97 -13.59
C ILE A 23 20.40 -6.04 -12.07
N VAL A 24 19.40 -5.56 -11.31
CA VAL A 24 19.56 -5.48 -9.86
C VAL A 24 19.50 -6.85 -9.18
N GLU A 25 18.72 -7.81 -9.69
CA GLU A 25 18.72 -9.19 -9.18
C GLU A 25 20.09 -9.85 -9.36
N VAL A 26 20.75 -9.61 -10.50
CA VAL A 26 22.14 -10.07 -10.73
C VAL A 26 23.10 -9.40 -9.74
N ALA A 27 23.04 -8.07 -9.63
CA ALA A 27 23.91 -7.30 -8.73
C ALA A 27 23.79 -7.75 -7.27
N VAL A 28 22.55 -7.93 -6.80
CA VAL A 28 22.24 -8.41 -5.44
C VAL A 28 22.72 -9.84 -5.26
N THR A 29 22.48 -10.73 -6.23
CA THR A 29 22.90 -12.14 -6.15
C THR A 29 24.42 -12.25 -6.04
N GLU A 30 25.17 -11.48 -6.83
CA GLU A 30 26.63 -11.41 -6.75
C GLU A 30 27.09 -10.93 -5.35
N ALA A 31 26.48 -9.86 -4.83
CA ALA A 31 26.81 -9.33 -3.52
C ALA A 31 26.52 -10.31 -2.37
N LEU A 32 25.37 -11.00 -2.40
CA LEU A 32 25.01 -12.01 -1.40
C LEU A 32 25.85 -13.28 -1.51
N THR A 33 26.26 -13.66 -2.71
CA THR A 33 27.19 -14.77 -2.94
C THR A 33 28.56 -14.46 -2.33
N ARG A 34 29.07 -13.23 -2.51
CA ARG A 34 30.31 -12.76 -1.88
C ARG A 34 30.23 -12.78 -0.35
N LEU A 35 29.07 -12.46 0.23
CA LEU A 35 28.85 -12.55 1.68
C LEU A 35 28.59 -13.98 2.16
N GLY A 36 28.50 -14.97 1.26
CA GLY A 36 28.20 -16.35 1.59
C GLY A 36 26.87 -16.49 2.35
N ILE A 37 25.84 -15.70 1.99
CA ILE A 37 24.55 -15.69 2.70
C ILE A 37 23.89 -17.07 2.67
N GLY A 38 23.92 -17.76 1.52
CA GLY A 38 23.34 -19.10 1.36
C GLY A 38 24.16 -20.25 1.98
N GLU A 39 25.43 -20.03 2.31
CA GLU A 39 26.33 -21.09 2.77
C GLU A 39 26.22 -21.36 4.28
N GLY A 40 26.49 -22.58 4.74
CA GLY A 40 26.43 -22.90 6.18
C GLY A 40 27.40 -22.08 7.02
N ASN A 41 28.66 -22.01 6.58
CA ASN A 41 29.72 -21.31 7.28
C ASN A 41 30.01 -19.95 6.63
N ALA A 42 30.36 -18.97 7.46
CA ALA A 42 30.83 -17.68 6.97
C ALA A 42 32.18 -17.84 6.23
N PRO A 43 32.37 -17.25 5.05
CA PRO A 43 33.65 -17.27 4.36
C PRO A 43 34.78 -16.68 5.22
N ASN A 44 35.97 -17.27 5.14
CA ASN A 44 37.11 -16.90 5.98
C ASN A 44 37.62 -15.48 5.73
N TYR A 45 37.41 -14.95 4.52
CA TYR A 45 37.85 -13.61 4.12
C TYR A 45 36.94 -12.48 4.62
N LEU A 46 35.77 -12.78 5.20
CA LEU A 46 34.88 -11.74 5.71
C LEU A 46 35.44 -11.11 6.98
N SER A 47 35.48 -9.78 7.00
CA SER A 47 35.75 -8.96 8.18
C SER A 47 34.69 -9.15 9.28
N GLU A 48 34.97 -8.69 10.50
CA GLU A 48 34.00 -8.77 11.60
C GLU A 48 32.71 -8.00 11.29
N VAL A 49 32.83 -6.83 10.65
CA VAL A 49 31.68 -6.01 10.22
C VAL A 49 30.83 -6.77 9.20
N GLU A 50 31.46 -7.38 8.18
CA GLU A 50 30.75 -8.18 7.18
C GLU A 50 30.11 -9.43 7.77
N ARG A 51 30.72 -10.08 8.77
CA ARG A 51 30.12 -11.21 9.48
C ARG A 51 28.87 -10.80 10.26
N LYS A 52 28.87 -9.62 10.89
CA LYS A 52 27.69 -9.06 11.55
C LYS A 52 26.59 -8.74 10.53
N LEU A 53 26.94 -8.09 9.43
CA LEU A 53 26.01 -7.80 8.33
C LEU A 53 25.39 -9.08 7.75
N ARG A 54 26.22 -10.08 7.43
CA ARG A 54 25.77 -11.40 7.00
C ARG A 54 24.75 -12.03 7.95
N THR A 55 24.98 -11.92 9.26
CA THR A 55 24.08 -12.47 10.28
C THR A 55 22.74 -11.78 10.26
N ARG A 56 22.72 -10.44 10.17
CA ARG A 56 21.50 -9.62 10.02
C ARG A 56 20.75 -9.98 8.74
N LEU A 57 21.42 -10.02 7.59
CA LEU A 57 20.81 -10.37 6.30
C LEU A 57 20.21 -11.77 6.28
N ARG A 58 20.88 -12.75 6.89
CA ARG A 58 20.31 -14.11 7.01
C ARG A 58 19.07 -14.15 7.90
N ALA A 59 19.07 -13.39 9.00
CA ALA A 59 17.89 -13.25 9.85
C ALA A 59 16.73 -12.62 9.08
N HIS A 60 17.01 -11.54 8.36
CA HIS A 60 16.07 -10.86 7.48
C HIS A 60 15.45 -11.81 6.45
N GLY A 61 16.28 -12.56 5.71
CA GLY A 61 15.79 -13.55 4.73
C GLY A 61 14.85 -14.59 5.36
N ARG A 62 15.15 -15.08 6.57
CA ARG A 62 14.26 -16.03 7.27
C ARG A 62 12.94 -15.40 7.69
N GLN A 63 12.94 -14.12 8.04
CA GLN A 63 11.72 -13.39 8.37
C GLN A 63 10.79 -13.26 7.16
N LEU A 64 11.37 -13.02 5.98
CA LEU A 64 10.63 -13.04 4.71
C LEU A 64 10.10 -14.44 4.37
N GLY A 65 10.81 -15.48 4.83
CA GLY A 65 10.42 -16.89 4.68
C GLY A 65 11.43 -17.77 3.94
N ASP A 66 12.68 -17.32 3.76
CA ASP A 66 13.77 -18.17 3.26
C ASP A 66 14.05 -19.30 4.25
N VAL A 67 14.09 -20.54 3.75
CA VAL A 67 14.24 -21.73 4.61
C VAL A 67 15.70 -21.98 4.96
N LEU A 68 15.97 -22.26 6.24
CA LEU A 68 17.26 -22.74 6.73
C LEU A 68 17.25 -24.28 6.83
N ASN A 69 18.12 -24.94 6.08
CA ASN A 69 18.40 -26.37 6.25
C ASN A 69 19.29 -26.55 7.49
N ARG A 70 18.75 -27.17 8.54
CA ARG A 70 19.44 -27.29 9.84
C ARG A 70 20.65 -28.24 9.82
N ASP A 71 20.65 -29.22 8.93
CA ASP A 71 21.70 -30.24 8.86
C ASP A 71 22.96 -29.70 8.17
N SER A 72 22.76 -28.97 7.07
CA SER A 72 23.85 -28.38 6.29
C SER A 72 24.21 -26.94 6.68
N GLY A 73 23.33 -26.26 7.43
CA GLY A 73 23.39 -24.83 7.71
C GLY A 73 23.10 -23.94 6.50
N LYS A 74 22.85 -24.50 5.31
CA LYS A 74 22.56 -23.73 4.10
C LYS A 74 21.20 -23.06 4.18
N GLN A 75 21.08 -21.87 3.64
CA GLN A 75 19.84 -21.08 3.64
C GLN A 75 19.43 -20.74 2.21
N GLU A 76 18.13 -20.79 1.94
CA GLU A 76 17.56 -20.13 0.76
C GLU A 76 17.87 -18.63 0.82
N THR A 77 17.86 -17.99 -0.35
CA THR A 77 18.12 -16.55 -0.48
C THR A 77 17.16 -15.87 -1.45
N GLU A 78 16.18 -16.61 -1.96
CA GLU A 78 15.32 -16.12 -3.03
C GLU A 78 14.49 -14.92 -2.59
N LEU A 79 13.88 -14.97 -1.40
CA LEU A 79 13.06 -13.87 -0.92
C LEU A 79 13.90 -12.66 -0.55
N LEU A 80 15.07 -12.88 0.06
CA LEU A 80 16.03 -11.81 0.34
C LEU A 80 16.51 -11.14 -0.97
N VAL A 81 16.85 -11.91 -2.00
CA VAL A 81 17.24 -11.35 -3.31
C VAL A 81 16.11 -10.50 -3.89
N ASN A 82 14.87 -11.01 -3.88
CA ASN A 82 13.71 -10.30 -4.42
C ASN A 82 13.43 -8.98 -3.69
N GLU A 83 13.52 -8.97 -2.35
CA GLU A 83 13.32 -7.77 -1.56
C GLU A 83 14.46 -6.78 -1.76
N MET A 84 15.72 -7.21 -1.67
CA MET A 84 16.86 -6.33 -1.91
C MET A 84 16.83 -5.69 -3.29
N ALA A 85 16.51 -6.47 -4.33
CA ALA A 85 16.34 -5.95 -5.67
C ALA A 85 15.24 -4.88 -5.73
N TYR A 86 14.11 -5.14 -5.09
CA TYR A 86 13.00 -4.20 -5.01
C TYR A 86 13.41 -2.90 -4.32
N GLU A 87 14.00 -2.99 -3.13
CA GLU A 87 14.41 -1.87 -2.29
C GLU A 87 15.42 -0.96 -3.00
N HIS A 88 16.47 -1.54 -3.59
CA HIS A 88 17.50 -0.76 -4.29
C HIS A 88 16.93 -0.01 -5.50
N TRP A 89 16.12 -0.67 -6.34
CA TRP A 89 15.52 -0.03 -7.51
C TRP A 89 14.45 1.02 -7.14
N HIS A 90 13.52 0.67 -6.25
CA HIS A 90 12.41 1.56 -5.90
C HIS A 90 12.87 2.76 -5.08
N ARG A 91 13.93 2.65 -4.30
CA ARG A 91 14.57 3.82 -3.66
C ARG A 91 15.03 4.84 -4.69
N MET A 92 15.75 4.39 -5.72
CA MET A 92 16.20 5.29 -6.80
C MET A 92 15.02 5.88 -7.56
N LEU A 93 14.02 5.05 -7.89
CA LEU A 93 12.84 5.46 -8.61
C LEU A 93 12.01 6.50 -7.83
N PHE A 94 11.73 6.26 -6.54
CA PHE A 94 10.97 7.19 -5.71
C PHE A 94 11.72 8.50 -5.48
N ALA A 95 13.04 8.45 -5.27
CA ALA A 95 13.85 9.66 -5.18
C ALA A 95 13.75 10.49 -6.48
N ARG A 96 13.72 9.83 -7.65
CA ARG A 96 13.47 10.50 -8.93
C ARG A 96 12.05 11.06 -9.04
N PHE A 97 11.02 10.35 -8.57
CA PHE A 97 9.65 10.88 -8.52
C PHE A 97 9.54 12.14 -7.66
N LEU A 98 10.19 12.14 -6.50
CA LEU A 98 10.24 13.30 -5.60
C LEU A 98 10.96 14.47 -6.26
N GLU A 99 12.16 14.23 -6.80
CA GLU A 99 12.93 15.27 -7.50
C GLU A 99 12.15 15.88 -8.68
N GLN A 100 11.57 15.05 -9.55
CA GLN A 100 10.80 15.52 -10.71
C GLN A 100 9.48 16.21 -10.33
N SER A 101 9.09 16.14 -9.06
CA SER A 101 7.91 16.82 -8.52
C SER A 101 8.28 18.02 -7.64
N ASP A 102 9.55 18.42 -7.58
CA ASP A 102 10.07 19.46 -6.68
C ASP A 102 9.77 19.17 -5.20
N LEU A 103 9.85 17.88 -4.84
CA LEU A 103 9.49 17.34 -3.52
C LEU A 103 10.61 16.48 -2.91
N LEU A 104 11.81 16.45 -3.48
CA LEU A 104 12.96 15.89 -2.77
C LEU A 104 13.53 16.98 -1.86
N MET A 105 13.29 16.87 -0.55
CA MET A 105 13.48 17.97 0.39
C MET A 105 14.67 17.73 1.30
N TYR A 106 15.63 18.66 1.33
CA TYR A 106 16.74 18.65 2.30
C TYR A 106 16.26 19.05 3.70
N ASP A 107 15.38 20.05 3.74
CA ASP A 107 14.65 20.52 4.93
C ASP A 107 13.22 20.92 4.53
N GLN A 108 12.43 21.49 5.45
CA GLN A 108 11.04 21.86 5.19
C GLN A 108 10.85 22.85 4.02
N TYR A 109 11.87 23.63 3.66
CA TYR A 109 11.80 24.74 2.72
C TYR A 109 12.73 24.58 1.52
N THR A 110 13.74 23.71 1.61
CA THR A 110 14.81 23.57 0.61
C THR A 110 14.62 22.29 -0.20
N GLN A 111 14.27 22.45 -1.47
CA GLN A 111 14.26 21.38 -2.48
C GLN A 111 15.70 21.10 -2.95
N VAL A 112 16.00 19.85 -3.27
CA VAL A 112 17.27 19.44 -3.85
C VAL A 112 17.07 18.50 -5.03
N THR A 113 17.99 18.59 -5.98
CA THR A 113 18.10 17.68 -7.11
C THR A 113 18.89 16.44 -6.73
N LEU A 114 18.77 15.35 -7.50
CA LEU A 114 19.63 14.18 -7.32
C LEU A 114 21.10 14.55 -7.53
N LYS A 115 21.40 15.46 -8.46
CA LYS A 115 22.75 15.97 -8.68
C LYS A 115 23.32 16.64 -7.42
N GLU A 116 22.53 17.50 -6.78
CA GLU A 116 22.91 18.13 -5.51
C GLU A 116 23.05 17.09 -4.39
N CYS A 117 22.22 16.05 -4.35
CA CYS A 117 22.42 14.94 -3.40
C CYS A 117 23.78 14.24 -3.59
N PHE A 118 24.23 14.05 -4.83
CA PHE A 118 25.56 13.49 -5.09
C PHE A 118 26.67 14.44 -4.64
N GLU A 119 26.55 15.74 -4.90
CA GLU A 119 27.52 16.75 -4.47
C GLU A 119 27.61 16.85 -2.94
N LEU A 120 26.46 16.88 -2.25
CA LEU A 120 26.38 16.93 -0.79
C LEU A 120 26.93 15.66 -0.13
N ALA A 121 26.69 14.49 -0.73
CA ALA A 121 27.20 13.23 -0.20
C ALA A 121 28.75 13.15 -0.19
N GLU A 122 29.44 13.90 -1.06
CA GLU A 122 30.91 13.96 -1.05
C GLU A 122 31.46 14.70 0.20
N GLU A 123 30.65 15.57 0.81
CA GLU A 123 31.01 16.36 2.00
C GLU A 123 30.64 15.67 3.32
N GLU A 124 29.80 14.62 3.26
CA GLU A 124 29.25 13.92 4.43
C GLU A 124 29.94 12.55 4.64
N PRO A 125 30.84 12.40 5.63
CA PRO A 125 31.68 11.21 5.77
C PRO A 125 30.90 9.92 6.10
N ASP A 126 29.68 10.05 6.62
CA ASP A 126 28.82 8.93 7.01
C ASP A 126 27.82 8.52 5.90
N ILE A 127 27.86 9.18 4.74
CA ILE A 127 27.00 8.90 3.59
C ILE A 127 27.83 8.25 2.47
N LYS A 128 27.36 7.12 1.94
CA LYS A 128 28.06 6.34 0.91
C LYS A 128 28.00 6.98 -0.46
N ASP A 129 26.84 7.54 -0.84
CA ASP A 129 26.56 8.14 -2.13
C ASP A 129 25.29 9.02 -2.11
N GLY A 130 25.03 9.71 -3.23
CA GLY A 130 23.85 10.58 -3.38
C GLY A 130 22.51 9.84 -3.31
N TRP A 131 22.46 8.54 -3.63
CA TRP A 131 21.22 7.74 -3.51
C TRP A 131 20.92 7.39 -2.06
N GLU A 132 21.94 7.15 -1.24
CA GLU A 132 21.76 7.00 0.21
C GLU A 132 21.26 8.31 0.82
N LEU A 133 21.84 9.46 0.47
CA LEU A 133 21.35 10.77 0.93
C LEU A 133 19.90 10.99 0.50
N ALA A 134 19.57 10.80 -0.79
CA ALA A 134 18.21 10.97 -1.28
C ALA A 134 17.22 10.03 -0.58
N GLY A 135 17.64 8.78 -0.30
CA GLY A 135 16.86 7.82 0.47
C GLY A 135 16.63 8.26 1.92
N GLN A 136 17.65 8.79 2.60
CA GLN A 136 17.52 9.33 3.96
C GLN A 136 16.61 10.57 4.00
N LEU A 137 16.70 11.46 3.01
CA LEU A 137 15.79 12.60 2.88
C LEU A 137 14.35 12.14 2.68
N ALA A 138 14.13 11.23 1.72
CA ALA A 138 12.81 10.65 1.46
C ALA A 138 12.24 9.91 2.69
N GLN A 139 13.09 9.23 3.48
CA GLN A 139 12.69 8.63 4.74
C GLN A 139 12.23 9.65 5.77
N LYS A 140 12.94 10.76 5.96
CA LYS A 140 12.50 11.82 6.89
C LYS A 140 11.11 12.34 6.51
N MET A 141 10.84 12.42 5.21
CA MET A 141 9.55 12.83 4.68
C MET A 141 8.47 11.76 4.89
N LEU A 142 8.80 10.48 4.71
CA LEU A 142 7.90 9.33 4.80
C LEU A 142 8.54 8.19 5.60
N PRO A 143 8.60 8.32 6.95
CA PRO A 143 9.33 7.38 7.80
C PRO A 143 8.77 5.96 7.75
N GLN A 144 7.49 5.82 7.42
CA GLN A 144 6.79 4.54 7.31
C GLN A 144 7.13 3.77 6.03
N ILE A 145 7.81 4.40 5.07
CA ILE A 145 7.98 3.89 3.69
C ILE A 145 9.43 3.51 3.42
N PHE A 146 10.38 4.37 3.79
CA PHE A 146 11.79 4.13 3.52
C PHE A 146 12.47 3.61 4.78
N ARG A 147 12.81 2.33 4.80
CA ARG A 147 13.52 1.72 5.95
C ARG A 147 15.02 1.91 5.78
N ALA A 148 15.57 3.10 6.05
CA ALA A 148 17.02 3.30 5.90
C ALA A 148 17.84 2.38 6.83
N ASP A 149 17.27 1.95 7.95
CA ASP A 149 17.91 1.02 8.89
C ASP A 149 17.87 -0.45 8.42
N SER A 150 17.23 -0.72 7.27
CA SER A 150 17.15 -2.06 6.70
C SER A 150 18.56 -2.56 6.32
N PRO A 151 18.94 -3.79 6.73
CA PRO A 151 20.26 -4.34 6.42
C PRO A 151 20.52 -4.48 4.90
N VAL A 152 19.49 -4.38 4.06
CA VAL A 152 19.60 -4.42 2.60
C VAL A 152 20.43 -3.28 2.03
N PHE A 153 20.40 -2.09 2.65
CA PHE A 153 21.13 -0.90 2.19
C PHE A 153 22.57 -0.83 2.74
N ASP A 154 22.93 -1.71 3.67
CA ASP A 154 24.31 -1.92 4.11
C ASP A 154 25.14 -2.70 3.07
N VAL A 155 24.48 -3.31 2.08
CA VAL A 155 25.13 -4.03 0.98
C VAL A 155 25.43 -3.09 -0.17
N LYS A 156 26.71 -2.93 -0.50
CA LYS A 156 27.16 -2.20 -1.69
C LYS A 156 27.01 -3.06 -2.93
N LEU A 157 26.25 -2.56 -3.91
CA LEU A 157 26.16 -3.15 -5.25
C LEU A 157 27.38 -2.74 -6.10
N SER A 158 27.64 -3.47 -7.17
CA SER A 158 28.76 -3.15 -8.07
C SER A 158 28.47 -1.84 -8.83
N ILE A 159 29.51 -1.01 -8.99
CA ILE A 159 29.38 0.31 -9.64
C ILE A 159 28.83 0.18 -11.07
N ASN A 160 29.27 -0.85 -11.81
CA ASN A 160 28.80 -1.08 -13.19
C ASN A 160 27.29 -1.33 -13.24
N HIS A 161 26.75 -2.11 -12.29
CA HIS A 161 25.31 -2.35 -12.23
C HIS A 161 24.56 -1.09 -11.81
N VAL A 162 25.09 -0.34 -10.83
CA VAL A 162 24.49 0.93 -10.39
C VAL A 162 24.42 1.94 -11.54
N GLN A 163 25.50 2.14 -12.29
CA GLN A 163 25.53 3.03 -13.47
C GLN A 163 24.50 2.62 -14.52
N ALA A 164 24.35 1.31 -14.78
CA ALA A 164 23.34 0.82 -15.70
C ALA A 164 21.90 1.12 -15.23
N LEU A 165 21.64 1.07 -13.92
CA LEU A 165 20.34 1.45 -13.34
C LEU A 165 20.11 2.97 -13.41
N GLU A 166 21.15 3.78 -13.17
CA GLU A 166 21.10 5.24 -13.29
C GLU A 166 20.76 5.67 -14.71
N GLU A 167 21.39 5.06 -15.71
CA GLU A 167 21.07 5.30 -17.12
C GLU A 167 19.61 4.97 -17.44
N LEU A 168 19.06 3.88 -16.87
CA LEU A 168 17.65 3.53 -17.09
C LEU A 168 16.70 4.60 -16.52
N ILE A 169 16.99 5.11 -15.31
CA ILE A 169 16.18 6.16 -14.68
C ILE A 169 16.30 7.48 -15.44
N ALA A 170 17.51 7.87 -15.84
CA ALA A 170 17.76 9.11 -16.56
C ALA A 170 17.08 9.14 -17.94
N ASN A 171 16.90 7.97 -18.57
CA ASN A 171 16.25 7.85 -19.88
C ASN A 171 14.71 7.77 -19.83
N LEU A 172 14.10 7.74 -18.63
CA LEU A 172 12.64 7.82 -18.50
C LEU A 172 12.15 9.23 -18.88
N HIS A 173 11.06 9.28 -19.62
CA HIS A 173 10.47 10.56 -20.04
C HIS A 173 9.88 11.32 -18.83
N PRO A 174 10.02 12.66 -18.73
CA PRO A 174 9.50 13.44 -17.61
C PRO A 174 8.02 13.21 -17.29
N ASP A 175 7.17 13.08 -18.31
CA ASP A 175 5.73 12.80 -18.14
C ASP A 175 5.44 11.51 -17.35
N THR A 176 6.39 10.57 -17.32
CA THR A 176 6.30 9.35 -16.48
C THR A 176 6.16 9.73 -15.01
N PHE A 177 6.92 10.73 -14.55
CA PHE A 177 6.90 11.17 -13.17
C PHE A 177 5.71 12.10 -12.87
N GLN A 178 5.09 12.64 -13.92
CA GLN A 178 3.93 13.52 -13.81
C GLN A 178 2.58 12.78 -13.87
N ALA A 179 2.54 11.58 -14.42
CA ALA A 179 1.32 10.79 -14.61
C ALA A 179 0.73 10.27 -13.29
N SER A 180 -0.60 10.17 -13.22
CA SER A 180 -1.33 9.75 -12.02
C SER A 180 -1.20 8.26 -11.69
N ASP A 181 -0.88 7.42 -12.66
CA ASP A 181 -0.89 5.95 -12.55
C ASP A 181 0.49 5.30 -12.70
N ALA A 182 1.53 6.07 -13.02
CA ALA A 182 2.87 5.54 -13.34
C ALA A 182 3.48 4.73 -12.18
N LEU A 183 3.32 5.18 -10.93
CA LEU A 183 3.82 4.44 -9.75
C LEU A 183 3.17 3.05 -9.63
N GLY A 184 1.87 2.96 -9.88
CA GLY A 184 1.15 1.68 -9.88
C GLY A 184 1.65 0.75 -10.99
N TRP A 185 1.91 1.31 -12.17
CA TRP A 185 2.50 0.57 -13.29
C TRP A 185 3.91 0.07 -13.00
N CYS A 186 4.77 0.89 -12.38
CA CYS A 186 6.12 0.48 -11.98
C CYS A 186 6.09 -0.80 -11.14
N TYR A 187 5.19 -0.86 -10.16
CA TYR A 187 5.05 -2.05 -9.33
C TYR A 187 4.48 -3.25 -10.08
N GLN A 188 3.44 -3.06 -10.89
CA GLN A 188 2.89 -4.16 -11.68
C GLN A 188 3.95 -4.76 -12.62
N PHE A 189 4.67 -3.91 -13.36
CA PHE A 189 5.71 -4.36 -14.28
C PHE A 189 6.86 -5.03 -13.54
N TRP A 190 7.20 -4.53 -12.34
CA TRP A 190 8.16 -5.21 -11.48
C TRP A 190 7.71 -6.66 -11.21
N GLN A 191 6.44 -6.90 -10.89
CA GLN A 191 5.92 -8.21 -10.53
C GLN A 191 5.77 -9.19 -11.71
N ASN A 192 5.77 -8.73 -12.97
CA ASN A 192 5.59 -9.55 -14.18
C ASN A 192 6.48 -10.82 -14.18
N LYS A 193 7.78 -10.66 -13.93
CA LYS A 193 8.75 -11.78 -13.93
C LYS A 193 8.39 -12.83 -12.88
N LYS A 194 8.12 -12.41 -11.64
CA LYS A 194 7.75 -13.34 -10.54
C LYS A 194 6.41 -14.03 -10.80
N LYS A 195 5.42 -13.27 -11.29
CA LYS A 195 4.11 -13.80 -11.67
C LYS A 195 4.22 -14.89 -12.73
N LYS A 196 5.04 -14.68 -13.76
CA LYS A 196 5.30 -15.67 -14.81
C LYS A 196 5.95 -16.93 -14.24
N GLN A 197 7.01 -16.78 -13.44
CA GLN A 197 7.71 -17.89 -12.79
C GLN A 197 6.75 -18.76 -11.96
N VAL A 198 5.91 -18.13 -11.14
CA VAL A 198 4.94 -18.85 -10.30
C VAL A 198 3.90 -19.59 -11.15
N ASN A 199 3.34 -18.92 -12.16
CA ASN A 199 2.35 -19.55 -13.04
C ASN A 199 2.91 -20.76 -13.81
N GLU A 200 4.16 -20.67 -14.28
CA GLU A 200 4.85 -21.76 -14.99
C GLU A 200 5.20 -22.94 -14.08
N SER A 201 5.47 -22.68 -12.79
CA SER A 201 5.80 -23.73 -11.82
C SER A 201 4.63 -24.67 -11.49
N GLY A 202 3.39 -24.20 -11.67
CA GLY A 202 2.17 -24.95 -11.33
C GLY A 202 1.98 -25.22 -9.84
N VAL A 203 2.80 -24.62 -8.96
CA VAL A 203 2.67 -24.78 -7.50
C VAL A 203 1.34 -24.20 -7.01
N LYS A 204 0.84 -24.75 -5.90
CA LYS A 204 -0.31 -24.17 -5.23
C LYS A 204 0.07 -22.84 -4.60
N ILE A 205 -0.80 -21.86 -4.76
CA ILE A 205 -0.59 -20.48 -4.32
C ILE A 205 -0.77 -20.40 -2.81
N GLY A 206 0.31 -20.06 -2.10
CA GLY A 206 0.32 -19.77 -0.67
C GLY A 206 0.97 -18.42 -0.38
N ALA A 207 1.54 -18.28 0.82
CA ALA A 207 2.09 -17.01 1.30
C ALA A 207 3.13 -16.37 0.35
N LYS A 208 4.03 -17.17 -0.25
CA LYS A 208 5.10 -16.65 -1.12
C LYS A 208 4.58 -16.26 -2.51
N GLU A 209 3.51 -16.91 -2.97
CA GLU A 209 3.00 -16.81 -4.33
C GLU A 209 1.82 -15.85 -4.48
N LEU A 210 1.07 -15.59 -3.39
CA LEU A 210 -0.22 -14.90 -3.44
C LEU A 210 -0.10 -13.49 -4.04
N SER A 211 0.70 -12.62 -3.42
CA SER A 211 0.91 -11.24 -3.90
C SER A 211 1.33 -11.20 -5.39
N PRO A 212 2.37 -11.92 -5.84
CA PRO A 212 2.77 -11.89 -7.25
C PRO A 212 1.69 -12.31 -8.26
N VAL A 213 0.77 -13.23 -7.89
CA VAL A 213 -0.23 -13.74 -8.84
C VAL A 213 -1.56 -13.01 -8.81
N THR A 214 -1.95 -12.46 -7.66
CA THR A 214 -3.26 -11.81 -7.49
C THR A 214 -3.23 -10.30 -7.66
N GLN A 215 -2.05 -9.68 -7.64
CA GLN A 215 -1.92 -8.25 -7.91
C GLN A 215 -2.25 -7.95 -9.37
N LEU A 216 -3.36 -7.24 -9.55
CA LEU A 216 -3.89 -6.80 -10.83
C LEU A 216 -4.21 -5.31 -10.71
N PHE A 217 -3.74 -4.51 -11.67
CA PHE A 217 -4.10 -3.11 -11.73
C PHE A 217 -5.52 -2.95 -12.26
N THR A 218 -6.30 -2.10 -11.59
CA THR A 218 -7.63 -1.68 -12.04
C THR A 218 -7.49 -0.49 -12.97
N GLU A 219 -8.03 -0.59 -14.18
CA GLU A 219 -7.98 0.51 -15.15
C GLU A 219 -8.71 1.77 -14.61
N PRO A 220 -8.22 2.99 -14.89
CA PRO A 220 -8.76 4.21 -14.28
C PRO A 220 -10.27 4.40 -14.46
N TYR A 221 -10.80 4.07 -15.64
CA TYR A 221 -12.24 4.22 -15.91
C TYR A 221 -13.11 3.32 -15.02
N MET A 222 -12.63 2.13 -14.64
CA MET A 222 -13.38 1.23 -13.77
C MET A 222 -13.45 1.81 -12.35
N VAL A 223 -12.34 2.40 -11.89
CA VAL A 223 -12.28 3.09 -10.60
C VAL A 223 -13.24 4.28 -10.60
N SER A 224 -13.16 5.16 -11.62
CA SER A 224 -14.07 6.30 -11.75
C SER A 224 -15.54 5.86 -11.82
N PHE A 225 -15.85 4.80 -12.56
CA PHE A 225 -17.21 4.26 -12.64
C PHE A 225 -17.75 3.83 -11.27
N LEU A 226 -16.95 3.13 -10.47
CA LEU A 226 -17.35 2.70 -9.12
C LEU A 226 -17.50 3.88 -8.15
N LEU A 227 -16.63 4.88 -8.24
CA LEU A 227 -16.66 6.07 -7.40
C LEU A 227 -17.87 6.96 -7.74
N ASP A 228 -18.08 7.24 -9.02
CA ASP A 228 -19.18 8.09 -9.49
C ASP A 228 -20.54 7.49 -9.14
N ASN A 229 -20.70 6.17 -9.25
CA ASN A 229 -21.97 5.50 -8.94
C ASN A 229 -22.12 5.13 -7.45
N ALA A 230 -21.18 5.49 -6.59
CA ALA A 230 -21.29 5.33 -5.15
C ALA A 230 -21.23 6.70 -4.46
N LEU A 231 -20.02 7.18 -4.15
CA LEU A 231 -19.82 8.50 -3.56
C LEU A 231 -20.37 9.63 -4.43
N GLY A 232 -20.29 9.50 -5.76
CA GLY A 232 -20.84 10.49 -6.70
C GLY A 232 -22.37 10.53 -6.69
N ALA A 233 -23.04 9.40 -6.47
CA ALA A 233 -24.50 9.35 -6.32
C ALA A 233 -24.95 9.97 -4.99
N TRP A 234 -24.23 9.65 -3.89
CA TRP A 234 -24.43 10.29 -2.57
C TRP A 234 -24.23 11.81 -2.64
N TRP A 235 -23.23 12.26 -3.40
CA TRP A 235 -22.97 13.67 -3.66
C TRP A 235 -24.06 14.32 -4.52
N ALA A 236 -24.43 13.69 -5.64
CA ALA A 236 -25.44 14.21 -6.56
C ALA A 236 -26.79 14.43 -5.88
N LYS A 237 -27.19 13.55 -4.94
CA LYS A 237 -28.41 13.74 -4.12
C LYS A 237 -28.43 15.09 -3.40
N ARG A 238 -27.28 15.55 -2.89
CA ARG A 238 -27.16 16.81 -2.13
C ARG A 238 -27.13 18.05 -3.02
N ARG A 239 -26.81 17.86 -4.30
CA ARG A 239 -26.70 18.93 -5.29
C ARG A 239 -27.96 19.11 -6.11
N LEU A 240 -28.62 18.02 -6.46
CA LEU A 240 -29.79 18.00 -7.34
C LEU A 240 -31.07 18.24 -6.54
N THR A 241 -31.87 19.17 -7.01
CA THR A 241 -33.20 19.44 -6.47
C THR A 241 -34.23 18.46 -7.01
N GLN A 242 -35.40 18.44 -6.40
CA GLN A 242 -36.53 17.64 -6.90
C GLN A 242 -36.96 18.09 -8.30
N ASP A 243 -36.85 19.40 -8.58
CA ASP A 243 -37.17 19.98 -9.89
C ASP A 243 -36.17 19.53 -10.95
N ASP A 244 -34.86 19.57 -10.65
CA ASP A 244 -33.82 19.07 -11.56
C ASP A 244 -34.11 17.61 -11.98
N LEU A 245 -34.46 16.75 -11.02
CA LEU A 245 -34.77 15.35 -11.26
C LEU A 245 -36.09 15.13 -12.03
N ALA A 246 -37.01 16.10 -12.00
CA ALA A 246 -38.29 16.02 -12.69
C ALA A 246 -38.22 16.60 -14.12
N THR A 247 -37.38 17.61 -14.35
CA THR A 247 -37.36 18.36 -15.61
C THR A 247 -36.17 18.05 -16.52
N ALA A 248 -35.09 17.45 -15.98
CA ALA A 248 -33.91 17.16 -16.79
C ALA A 248 -34.24 16.26 -17.99
N THR A 249 -33.64 16.58 -19.12
CA THR A 249 -33.86 15.90 -20.41
C THR A 249 -32.88 14.77 -20.67
N SER A 250 -31.77 14.71 -19.92
CA SER A 250 -30.73 13.68 -20.08
C SER A 250 -29.90 13.45 -18.82
N GLU A 251 -29.21 12.29 -18.76
CA GLU A 251 -28.21 12.02 -17.72
C GLU A 251 -27.02 13.00 -17.76
N GLN A 252 -26.72 13.58 -18.92
CA GLN A 252 -25.63 14.55 -19.08
C GLN A 252 -25.95 15.86 -18.35
N GLU A 253 -27.18 16.36 -18.49
CA GLU A 253 -27.66 17.56 -17.80
C GLU A 253 -27.58 17.41 -16.28
N LEU A 254 -28.01 16.26 -15.75
CA LEU A 254 -27.93 15.96 -14.31
C LEU A 254 -26.49 15.88 -13.81
N ARG A 255 -25.57 15.26 -14.59
CA ARG A 255 -24.15 15.22 -14.26
C ARG A 255 -23.55 16.62 -14.20
N GLU A 256 -23.87 17.48 -15.18
CA GLU A 256 -23.39 18.86 -15.22
C GLU A 256 -23.87 19.68 -14.01
N LEU A 257 -25.16 19.57 -13.66
CA LEU A 257 -25.74 20.24 -12.49
C LEU A 257 -25.11 19.78 -11.16
N ALA A 258 -24.78 18.49 -11.04
CA ALA A 258 -24.16 17.93 -9.84
C ALA A 258 -22.64 18.14 -9.78
N SER A 259 -21.98 18.39 -10.90
CA SER A 259 -20.51 18.45 -10.97
C SER A 259 -19.91 19.69 -10.28
N ILE A 260 -18.69 19.52 -9.77
CA ILE A 260 -17.83 20.60 -9.27
C ILE A 260 -16.38 20.38 -9.77
N PRO A 261 -15.49 21.39 -9.73
CA PRO A 261 -14.08 21.18 -10.04
C PRO A 261 -13.48 20.05 -9.19
N GLY A 262 -12.98 19.01 -9.84
CA GLY A 262 -12.45 17.81 -9.15
C GLY A 262 -13.42 16.63 -9.07
N VAL A 263 -14.73 16.84 -9.32
CA VAL A 263 -15.78 15.82 -9.25
C VAL A 263 -16.65 15.91 -10.51
N PRO A 264 -16.15 15.41 -11.67
CA PRO A 264 -16.83 15.59 -12.95
C PRO A 264 -18.04 14.64 -13.15
N LEU A 265 -18.11 13.54 -12.39
CA LEU A 265 -19.19 12.54 -12.42
C LEU A 265 -19.41 11.93 -13.81
N GLU A 266 -18.35 11.77 -14.61
CA GLU A 266 -18.41 11.32 -16.01
C GLU A 266 -19.19 10.01 -16.18
N TYR A 267 -19.12 9.11 -15.20
CA TYR A 267 -19.71 7.78 -15.24
C TYR A 267 -20.97 7.63 -14.38
N LEU A 268 -21.42 8.68 -13.68
CA LEU A 268 -22.62 8.61 -12.85
C LEU A 268 -23.85 8.30 -13.72
N ARG A 269 -24.60 7.27 -13.34
CA ARG A 269 -25.78 6.80 -14.08
C ARG A 269 -27.08 7.17 -13.38
N PHE A 270 -28.08 7.52 -14.18
CA PHE A 270 -29.44 7.75 -13.73
C PHE A 270 -30.42 6.83 -14.46
N VAL A 271 -31.54 6.53 -13.81
CA VAL A 271 -32.69 5.83 -14.39
C VAL A 271 -33.94 6.67 -14.21
N GLN A 272 -34.86 6.58 -15.17
CA GLN A 272 -36.18 7.15 -15.07
C GLN A 272 -37.15 6.11 -14.52
N ASN A 273 -37.77 6.42 -13.38
CA ASN A 273 -38.82 5.60 -12.79
C ASN A 273 -40.18 6.26 -13.04
N GLU A 274 -41.20 5.45 -13.33
CA GLU A 274 -42.60 5.89 -13.29
C GLU A 274 -43.00 6.02 -11.81
N ASP A 275 -43.25 7.24 -11.34
CA ASP A 275 -43.69 7.45 -9.96
C ASP A 275 -45.15 7.00 -9.82
N THR A 276 -45.40 5.88 -9.12
CA THR A 276 -46.76 5.40 -8.81
C THR A 276 -47.22 5.98 -7.48
N GLY A 277 -47.41 7.29 -7.41
CA GLY A 277 -48.06 7.94 -6.27
C GLY A 277 -49.49 7.42 -6.06
N VAL A 278 -49.93 7.35 -4.80
CA VAL A 278 -51.24 6.78 -4.39
C VAL A 278 -52.43 7.64 -4.84
N ASP A 279 -52.21 8.89 -5.24
CA ASP A 279 -53.19 9.76 -5.88
C ASP A 279 -52.53 10.51 -7.04
N SER A 280 -53.17 10.46 -8.21
CA SER A 280 -53.22 11.47 -9.29
C SER A 280 -52.90 10.98 -10.71
N GLU A 281 -53.72 11.47 -11.64
CA GLU A 281 -53.88 11.10 -13.04
C GLU A 281 -52.73 11.57 -13.97
N ASN A 282 -51.57 11.95 -13.42
CA ASN A 282 -50.41 12.42 -14.17
C ASN A 282 -49.17 11.58 -13.83
N LYS A 283 -48.84 10.63 -14.71
CA LYS A 283 -47.55 9.93 -14.67
C LYS A 283 -46.43 10.91 -14.99
N VAL A 284 -45.59 11.23 -14.01
CA VAL A 284 -44.35 11.99 -14.24
C VAL A 284 -43.18 11.02 -14.10
N ASN A 285 -42.39 10.87 -15.17
CA ASN A 285 -41.14 10.12 -15.10
C ASN A 285 -40.12 10.94 -14.33
N ARG A 286 -39.53 10.36 -13.28
CA ARG A 286 -38.49 11.03 -12.47
C ARG A 286 -37.16 10.34 -12.56
N TRP A 287 -36.11 11.14 -12.66
CA TRP A 287 -34.75 10.65 -12.57
C TRP A 287 -34.38 10.29 -11.14
N SER A 288 -33.56 9.25 -11.01
CA SER A 288 -32.90 8.85 -9.78
C SER A 288 -31.56 8.21 -10.11
N CYS A 289 -30.59 8.27 -9.18
CA CYS A 289 -29.31 7.60 -9.38
C CYS A 289 -29.52 6.08 -9.50
N ALA A 290 -28.92 5.47 -10.51
CA ALA A 290 -29.16 4.07 -10.86
C ALA A 290 -28.74 3.08 -9.75
N ALA A 291 -27.69 3.44 -9.00
CA ALA A 291 -27.18 2.64 -7.88
C ALA A 291 -27.90 2.89 -6.55
N GLY A 292 -28.89 3.78 -6.53
CA GLY A 292 -29.48 4.32 -5.31
C GLY A 292 -28.76 5.57 -4.81
N ASP A 293 -29.23 6.10 -3.69
CA ASP A 293 -28.85 7.41 -3.14
C ASP A 293 -28.09 7.34 -1.81
N PHE A 294 -27.85 6.12 -1.32
CA PHE A 294 -27.00 5.80 -0.17
C PHE A 294 -27.43 6.48 1.15
N ASP A 295 -28.74 6.54 1.41
CA ASP A 295 -29.35 7.22 2.58
C ASP A 295 -28.97 6.70 3.97
N LYS A 296 -28.30 5.55 4.02
CA LYS A 296 -27.79 4.99 5.26
C LYS A 296 -26.39 5.48 5.61
N TRP A 297 -25.70 6.14 4.67
CA TRP A 297 -24.40 6.73 4.93
C TRP A 297 -24.54 8.01 5.75
N PRO A 298 -23.55 8.34 6.60
CA PRO A 298 -23.56 9.58 7.37
C PRO A 298 -23.72 10.82 6.48
N ASP A 299 -24.39 11.84 7.02
CA ASP A 299 -24.47 13.16 6.38
C ASP A 299 -23.15 13.92 6.51
N ASP A 300 -22.50 13.82 7.67
CA ASP A 300 -21.22 14.47 7.94
C ASP A 300 -20.04 13.59 7.49
N LEU A 301 -19.19 14.13 6.61
CA LEU A 301 -18.03 13.40 6.08
C LEU A 301 -16.92 13.17 7.09
N ASN A 302 -16.99 13.71 8.31
CA ASN A 302 -16.08 13.33 9.39
C ASN A 302 -16.40 11.93 9.99
N GLU A 303 -17.63 11.44 9.80
CA GLU A 303 -18.11 10.13 10.25
C GLU A 303 -18.05 9.09 9.14
N PHE A 304 -18.07 9.51 7.86
CA PHE A 304 -18.01 8.60 6.72
C PHE A 304 -16.64 7.90 6.58
N LYS A 305 -16.59 6.59 6.83
CA LYS A 305 -15.35 5.81 6.73
C LYS A 305 -15.37 4.88 5.52
N THR A 306 -14.25 4.85 4.80
CA THR A 306 -14.03 3.92 3.68
C THR A 306 -12.89 2.96 3.97
N LEU A 307 -12.99 1.73 3.46
CA LEU A 307 -11.93 0.72 3.49
C LEU A 307 -11.65 0.18 2.10
N ASP A 308 -10.37 -0.01 1.79
CA ASP A 308 -9.92 -0.92 0.73
C ASP A 308 -9.11 -2.07 1.37
N PRO A 309 -9.69 -3.28 1.56
CA PRO A 309 -9.03 -4.39 2.26
C PRO A 309 -7.94 -5.11 1.44
N CYS A 310 -7.76 -4.76 0.17
CA CYS A 310 -6.74 -5.30 -0.73
C CYS A 310 -6.18 -4.17 -1.61
N CYS A 311 -5.66 -3.13 -0.95
CA CYS A 311 -5.46 -1.84 -1.61
C CYS A 311 -4.33 -1.82 -2.65
N GLY A 312 -3.49 -2.86 -2.70
CA GLY A 312 -2.34 -2.90 -3.58
C GLY A 312 -1.51 -1.63 -3.46
N SER A 313 -1.13 -1.04 -4.59
CA SER A 313 -0.40 0.23 -4.66
C SER A 313 -1.25 1.48 -4.36
N GLY A 314 -2.48 1.34 -3.87
CA GLY A 314 -3.31 2.42 -3.38
C GLY A 314 -4.13 3.17 -4.44
N HIS A 315 -4.38 2.56 -5.60
CA HIS A 315 -5.10 3.25 -6.70
C HIS A 315 -6.51 3.71 -6.28
N PHE A 316 -7.31 2.84 -5.65
CA PHE A 316 -8.62 3.25 -5.10
C PHE A 316 -8.49 4.28 -3.97
N LEU A 317 -7.43 4.19 -3.15
CA LEU A 317 -7.19 5.15 -2.07
C LEU A 317 -6.95 6.56 -2.63
N VAL A 318 -6.07 6.68 -3.63
CA VAL A 318 -5.78 7.95 -4.32
C VAL A 318 -7.02 8.48 -5.05
N ALA A 319 -7.78 7.62 -5.73
CA ALA A 319 -9.00 8.06 -6.41
C ALA A 319 -10.06 8.58 -5.42
N LYS A 320 -10.28 7.87 -4.31
CA LYS A 320 -11.16 8.33 -3.22
C LYS A 320 -10.68 9.65 -2.63
N PHE A 321 -9.37 9.79 -2.41
CA PHE A 321 -8.75 11.03 -1.95
C PHE A 321 -9.06 12.20 -2.88
N LEU A 322 -8.82 12.05 -4.18
CA LEU A 322 -9.04 13.11 -5.17
C LEU A 322 -10.52 13.49 -5.33
N MET A 323 -11.45 12.60 -5.02
CA MET A 323 -12.89 12.88 -5.02
C MET A 323 -13.37 13.50 -3.70
N LEU A 324 -12.89 13.01 -2.55
CA LEU A 324 -13.32 13.50 -1.23
C LEU A 324 -12.80 14.89 -0.90
N VAL A 325 -11.56 15.22 -1.26
CA VAL A 325 -10.98 16.55 -0.97
C VAL A 325 -11.85 17.69 -1.52
N PRO A 326 -12.21 17.75 -2.82
CA PRO A 326 -13.07 18.81 -3.32
C PRO A 326 -14.50 18.77 -2.75
N ILE A 327 -15.07 17.59 -2.49
CA ILE A 327 -16.40 17.48 -1.84
C ILE A 327 -16.37 18.10 -0.44
N ARG A 328 -15.35 17.81 0.36
CA ARG A 328 -15.22 18.37 1.71
C ARG A 328 -14.92 19.87 1.68
N MET A 329 -14.13 20.35 0.71
CA MET A 329 -13.94 21.79 0.51
C MET A 329 -15.26 22.50 0.23
N ASP A 330 -16.13 21.93 -0.61
CA ASP A 330 -17.43 22.51 -0.97
C ASP A 330 -18.42 22.48 0.22
N LEU A 331 -18.59 21.30 0.84
CA LEU A 331 -19.58 21.12 1.93
C LEU A 331 -19.18 21.78 3.25
N GLU A 332 -17.91 21.70 3.63
CA GLU A 332 -17.43 22.13 4.94
C GLU A 332 -16.72 23.49 4.90
N GLY A 333 -16.57 24.10 3.71
CA GLY A 333 -15.88 25.40 3.53
C GLY A 333 -14.39 25.34 3.87
N LEU A 334 -13.77 24.17 3.77
CA LEU A 334 -12.38 23.94 4.14
C LEU A 334 -11.40 24.44 3.08
N THR A 335 -10.21 24.85 3.52
CA THR A 335 -9.07 24.98 2.60
C THR A 335 -8.63 23.62 2.08
N ALA A 336 -7.95 23.59 0.93
CA ALA A 336 -7.40 22.34 0.38
C ALA A 336 -6.50 21.61 1.41
N LYS A 337 -5.67 22.35 2.15
CA LYS A 337 -4.81 21.79 3.21
C LYS A 337 -5.64 21.08 4.29
N GLU A 338 -6.65 21.74 4.82
CA GLU A 338 -7.50 21.18 5.89
C GLU A 338 -8.32 19.99 5.40
N ALA A 339 -8.86 20.06 4.18
CA ALA A 339 -9.59 18.97 3.56
C ALA A 339 -8.68 17.74 3.36
N ILE A 340 -7.46 17.92 2.84
CA ILE A 340 -6.46 16.86 2.68
C ILE A 340 -6.18 16.17 4.02
N ASP A 341 -5.91 16.95 5.07
CA ASP A 341 -5.58 16.38 6.39
C ASP A 341 -6.75 15.59 6.97
N LYS A 342 -7.96 16.12 6.85
CA LYS A 342 -9.17 15.44 7.34
C LYS A 342 -9.49 14.19 6.52
N VAL A 343 -9.34 14.22 5.19
CA VAL A 343 -9.59 13.05 4.33
C VAL A 343 -8.63 11.91 4.66
N LEU A 344 -7.33 12.21 4.77
CA LEU A 344 -6.32 11.20 5.09
C LEU A 344 -6.52 10.60 6.50
N ALA A 345 -6.91 11.42 7.48
CA ALA A 345 -7.06 10.98 8.86
C ALA A 345 -8.41 10.29 9.16
N GLN A 346 -9.48 10.65 8.44
CA GLN A 346 -10.85 10.27 8.82
C GLN A 346 -11.54 9.33 7.82
N ASN A 347 -11.23 9.45 6.53
CA ASN A 347 -12.04 8.81 5.48
C ASN A 347 -11.36 7.60 4.83
N ILE A 348 -10.03 7.60 4.71
CA ILE A 348 -9.30 6.65 3.87
C ILE A 348 -8.56 5.64 4.73
N HIS A 349 -8.98 4.38 4.63
CA HIS A 349 -8.34 3.25 5.30
C HIS A 349 -7.98 2.17 4.28
N GLY A 350 -6.86 1.50 4.49
CA GLY A 350 -6.35 0.50 3.56
C GLY A 350 -5.62 -0.64 4.25
N LEU A 351 -5.86 -1.85 3.75
CA LEU A 351 -5.11 -3.04 4.14
C LEU A 351 -4.56 -3.71 2.88
N GLU A 352 -3.37 -4.27 3.01
CA GLU A 352 -2.76 -5.07 1.96
C GLU A 352 -1.93 -6.18 2.59
N LEU A 353 -1.79 -7.29 1.88
CA LEU A 353 -1.01 -8.44 2.32
C LEU A 353 0.49 -8.17 2.17
N ASP A 354 0.89 -7.49 1.09
CA ASP A 354 2.30 -7.20 0.79
C ASP A 354 2.73 -5.86 1.37
N GLN A 355 3.75 -5.88 2.23
CA GLN A 355 4.32 -4.68 2.85
C GLN A 355 4.78 -3.65 1.80
N ARG A 356 5.36 -4.10 0.68
CA ARG A 356 5.87 -3.22 -0.37
C ARG A 356 4.76 -2.44 -1.06
N CYS A 357 3.57 -3.01 -1.14
CA CYS A 357 2.39 -2.33 -1.64
C CYS A 357 1.89 -1.25 -0.69
N ILE A 358 1.92 -1.49 0.63
CA ILE A 358 1.59 -0.45 1.63
C ILE A 358 2.54 0.73 1.50
N GLU A 359 3.84 0.47 1.33
CA GLU A 359 4.85 1.50 1.09
C GLU A 359 4.53 2.32 -0.17
N LEU A 360 4.18 1.65 -1.27
CA LEU A 360 3.73 2.32 -2.50
C LEU A 360 2.44 3.12 -2.33
N ALA A 361 1.44 2.57 -1.65
CA ALA A 361 0.16 3.23 -1.41
C ALA A 361 0.32 4.48 -0.55
N ALA A 362 1.15 4.39 0.49
CA ALA A 362 1.51 5.52 1.34
C ALA A 362 2.26 6.59 0.54
N PHE A 363 3.19 6.19 -0.33
CA PHE A 363 3.97 7.11 -1.16
C PHE A 363 3.06 7.81 -2.18
N ALA A 364 2.16 7.07 -2.82
CA ALA A 364 1.21 7.60 -3.78
C ALA A 364 0.26 8.61 -3.12
N LEU A 365 -0.32 8.29 -1.95
CA LEU A 365 -1.18 9.24 -1.22
C LEU A 365 -0.42 10.50 -0.80
N ALA A 366 0.80 10.36 -0.26
CA ALA A 366 1.59 11.51 0.17
C ALA A 366 2.00 12.40 -1.00
N LEU A 367 2.49 11.80 -2.09
CA LEU A 367 2.85 12.51 -3.31
C LEU A 367 1.64 13.26 -3.89
N GLU A 368 0.48 12.61 -3.94
CA GLU A 368 -0.75 13.22 -4.44
C GLU A 368 -1.22 14.36 -3.53
N ALA A 369 -1.10 14.20 -2.21
CA ALA A 369 -1.42 15.24 -1.23
C ALA A 369 -0.52 16.47 -1.36
N TRP A 370 0.80 16.31 -1.46
CA TRP A 370 1.72 17.44 -1.60
C TRP A 370 1.58 18.16 -2.94
N ARG A 371 1.28 17.42 -4.01
CA ARG A 371 1.09 17.98 -5.36
C ARG A 371 -0.35 18.48 -5.60
N TYR A 372 -1.24 18.40 -4.61
CA TYR A 372 -2.61 18.88 -4.77
C TYR A 372 -2.63 20.42 -4.81
N PRO A 373 -3.39 21.06 -5.72
CA PRO A 373 -3.46 22.52 -5.80
C PRO A 373 -3.90 23.15 -4.47
N GLY A 374 -3.10 24.08 -3.93
CA GLY A 374 -3.38 24.72 -2.64
C GLY A 374 -2.96 23.91 -1.40
N ALA A 375 -2.24 22.80 -1.56
CA ALA A 375 -1.72 21.99 -0.44
C ALA A 375 -0.51 22.59 0.29
N ALA A 376 0.08 23.65 -0.26
CA ALA A 376 1.33 24.28 0.17
C ALA A 376 2.61 23.42 0.00
N GLY A 377 2.58 22.42 -0.89
CA GLY A 377 3.74 21.58 -1.19
C GLY A 377 4.08 20.61 -0.07
N TYR A 378 5.38 20.32 0.10
CA TYR A 378 5.85 19.44 1.16
C TYR A 378 5.51 20.00 2.55
N ARG A 379 4.95 19.12 3.38
CA ARG A 379 4.64 19.34 4.78
C ARG A 379 4.41 18.00 5.46
N GLN A 380 4.49 17.98 6.78
CA GLN A 380 4.04 16.83 7.53
C GLN A 380 2.54 16.57 7.27
N LEU A 381 2.23 15.33 6.92
CA LEU A 381 0.86 14.83 6.75
C LEU A 381 0.42 14.14 8.04
N PRO A 382 -0.90 14.04 8.30
CA PRO A 382 -1.40 13.20 9.38
C PRO A 382 -1.01 11.72 9.14
N GLU A 383 -1.09 10.92 10.20
CA GLU A 383 -0.86 9.48 10.11
C GLU A 383 -1.83 8.84 9.12
N LEU A 384 -1.27 8.09 8.16
CA LEU A 384 -2.05 7.36 7.17
C LEU A 384 -2.64 6.10 7.81
N GLN A 385 -3.92 5.83 7.55
CA GLN A 385 -4.62 4.68 8.10
C GLN A 385 -4.41 3.42 7.24
N LEU A 386 -3.14 3.05 7.03
CA LEU A 386 -2.71 1.91 6.21
C LEU A 386 -1.97 0.87 7.05
N ALA A 387 -2.24 -0.41 6.82
CA ALA A 387 -1.50 -1.47 7.50
C ALA A 387 -1.25 -2.71 6.64
N CYS A 388 -0.08 -3.34 6.85
CA CYS A 388 0.26 -4.61 6.23
C CYS A 388 -0.32 -5.76 7.04
N SER A 389 -1.38 -6.35 6.50
CA SER A 389 -2.11 -7.47 7.09
C SER A 389 -1.39 -8.82 6.92
N GLY A 390 -0.34 -8.89 6.09
CA GLY A 390 0.40 -10.12 5.77
C GLY A 390 1.71 -10.33 6.51
N MET A 391 2.02 -9.53 7.54
CA MET A 391 3.30 -9.64 8.24
C MET A 391 3.48 -10.99 8.95
N SER A 392 4.62 -11.64 8.69
CA SER A 392 5.01 -12.87 9.38
C SER A 392 5.49 -12.56 10.80
N ILE A 393 5.01 -13.35 11.76
CA ILE A 393 5.39 -13.22 13.17
C ILE A 393 6.47 -14.21 13.59
N THR A 394 6.91 -15.10 12.68
CA THR A 394 7.71 -16.30 13.03
C THR A 394 9.05 -15.98 13.66
N GLU A 395 9.82 -15.04 13.09
CA GLU A 395 11.13 -14.67 13.62
C GLU A 395 10.98 -13.72 14.83
N ALA A 396 10.06 -12.74 14.74
CA ALA A 396 9.79 -11.74 15.77
C ALA A 396 9.34 -12.34 17.11
N GLN A 397 8.60 -13.45 17.09
CA GLN A 397 8.16 -14.18 18.29
C GLN A 397 9.29 -14.58 19.24
N LYS A 398 10.53 -14.71 18.75
CA LYS A 398 11.69 -15.07 19.58
C LYS A 398 12.04 -13.97 20.57
N GLU A 399 11.85 -12.70 20.19
CA GLU A 399 12.14 -11.53 21.02
C GLU A 399 10.96 -11.13 21.91
N TRP A 400 9.74 -11.55 21.57
CA TRP A 400 8.51 -11.16 22.27
C TRP A 400 8.45 -11.63 23.74
N LYS A 401 9.13 -12.73 24.08
CA LYS A 401 9.21 -13.21 25.46
C LYS A 401 9.93 -12.22 26.37
N ASP A 402 10.94 -11.55 25.83
CA ASP A 402 11.70 -10.55 26.57
C ASP A 402 10.94 -9.22 26.64
N LEU A 403 10.20 -8.86 25.58
CA LEU A 403 9.37 -7.64 25.52
C LEU A 403 8.27 -7.61 26.60
N ALA A 404 7.67 -8.76 26.90
CA ALA A 404 6.56 -8.87 27.87
C ALA A 404 6.97 -9.48 29.22
N LYS A 405 8.28 -9.54 29.49
CA LYS A 405 8.75 -10.03 30.78
C LYS A 405 8.17 -9.15 31.90
N ASP A 406 7.61 -9.80 32.92
CA ASP A 406 7.01 -9.18 34.11
C ASP A 406 5.74 -8.31 33.86
N ASP A 407 5.09 -8.43 32.68
CA ASP A 407 3.81 -7.79 32.36
C ASP A 407 2.77 -8.83 31.88
N GLU A 408 1.91 -9.30 32.79
CA GLU A 408 0.90 -10.33 32.48
C GLU A 408 -0.12 -9.88 31.44
N GLU A 409 -0.48 -8.60 31.43
CA GLU A 409 -1.44 -8.02 30.49
C GLU A 409 -0.85 -8.04 29.07
N LEU A 410 0.39 -7.59 28.93
CA LEU A 410 1.14 -7.62 27.67
C LEU A 410 1.42 -9.06 27.21
N GLN A 411 1.72 -9.99 28.12
CA GLN A 411 1.85 -11.42 27.77
C GLN A 411 0.55 -11.98 27.21
N GLY A 412 -0.59 -11.63 27.81
CA GLY A 412 -1.92 -11.97 27.29
C GLY A 412 -2.14 -11.42 25.88
N ALA A 413 -1.81 -10.16 25.66
CA ALA A 413 -1.96 -9.50 24.37
C ALA A 413 -1.05 -10.08 23.27
N ILE A 414 0.21 -10.38 23.59
CA ILE A 414 1.14 -11.06 22.68
C ILE A 414 0.64 -12.45 22.33
N LYS A 415 0.14 -13.22 23.31
CA LYS A 415 -0.41 -14.56 23.06
C LYS A 415 -1.63 -14.50 22.14
N TRP A 416 -2.52 -13.52 22.35
CA TRP A 416 -3.63 -13.27 21.43
C TRP A 416 -3.11 -12.97 20.01
N MET A 417 -2.13 -12.07 19.87
CA MET A 417 -1.57 -11.71 18.56
C MET A 417 -0.95 -12.93 17.87
N GLN A 418 -0.23 -13.78 18.61
CA GLN A 418 0.33 -15.04 18.10
C GLN A 418 -0.75 -15.97 17.56
N GLN A 419 -1.90 -16.06 18.22
CA GLN A 419 -2.99 -16.95 17.80
C GLN A 419 -3.75 -16.39 16.60
N THR A 420 -4.02 -15.07 16.61
CA THR A 420 -4.80 -14.36 15.59
C THR A 420 -4.03 -14.22 14.26
N PHE A 421 -2.74 -13.87 14.31
CA PHE A 421 -1.95 -13.53 13.12
C PHE A 421 -0.94 -14.60 12.67
N LYS A 422 -0.98 -15.82 13.24
CA LYS A 422 -0.08 -16.93 12.82
C LYS A 422 -0.10 -17.22 11.32
N ASP A 423 -1.23 -16.96 10.66
CA ASP A 423 -1.48 -17.25 9.25
C ASP A 423 -1.61 -15.95 8.41
N ALA A 424 -1.22 -14.80 8.97
CA ALA A 424 -1.27 -13.50 8.32
C ALA A 424 -0.69 -13.49 6.90
N PRO A 425 0.50 -14.06 6.62
CA PRO A 425 1.05 -14.08 5.25
C PRO A 425 0.17 -14.81 4.21
N THR A 426 -0.81 -15.60 4.66
CA THR A 426 -1.74 -16.33 3.77
C THR A 426 -3.15 -15.72 3.79
N LEU A 427 -3.63 -15.25 4.95
CA LEU A 427 -5.01 -14.81 5.13
C LEU A 427 -5.19 -13.30 4.95
N GLY A 428 -4.17 -12.49 5.29
CA GLY A 428 -4.25 -11.03 5.21
C GLY A 428 -5.48 -10.46 5.92
N SER A 429 -6.24 -9.64 5.19
CA SER A 429 -7.47 -8.98 5.67
C SER A 429 -8.65 -9.92 5.95
N LEU A 430 -8.54 -11.21 5.64
CA LEU A 430 -9.55 -12.22 6.04
C LEU A 430 -9.48 -12.60 7.53
N ILE A 431 -8.43 -12.16 8.23
CA ILE A 431 -8.31 -12.37 9.67
C ILE A 431 -9.44 -11.62 10.38
N ASP A 432 -10.07 -12.29 11.34
CA ASP A 432 -11.07 -11.68 12.22
C ASP A 432 -10.49 -11.58 13.64
N PRO A 433 -10.01 -10.39 14.05
CA PRO A 433 -9.44 -10.19 15.38
C PRO A 433 -10.44 -10.42 16.52
N LYS A 434 -11.76 -10.34 16.26
CA LYS A 434 -12.81 -10.45 17.28
C LYS A 434 -13.06 -11.90 17.71
N LYS A 435 -12.76 -12.89 16.86
CA LYS A 435 -13.00 -14.32 17.15
C LYS A 435 -12.34 -14.85 18.42
N VAL A 436 -11.21 -14.25 18.80
CA VAL A 436 -10.38 -14.72 19.93
C VAL A 436 -10.44 -13.74 21.12
N LEU A 437 -11.32 -12.73 21.07
CA LEU A 437 -11.53 -11.81 22.18
C LEU A 437 -12.32 -12.48 23.30
N LYS A 438 -11.96 -12.14 24.54
CA LYS A 438 -12.71 -12.51 25.73
C LYS A 438 -13.49 -11.30 26.22
N GLU A 439 -14.76 -11.52 26.55
CA GLU A 439 -15.60 -10.46 27.14
C GLU A 439 -14.98 -9.90 28.43
N GLY A 440 -15.07 -8.58 28.61
CA GLY A 440 -14.60 -7.89 29.80
C GLY A 440 -13.08 -7.72 29.94
N GLN A 441 -12.29 -8.13 28.93
CA GLN A 441 -10.84 -7.87 28.90
C GLN A 441 -10.51 -6.62 28.06
N PRO A 442 -9.41 -5.91 28.38
CA PRO A 442 -8.92 -4.83 27.53
C PRO A 442 -8.59 -5.37 26.13
N LEU A 443 -8.82 -4.55 25.12
CA LEU A 443 -8.55 -4.92 23.74
C LEU A 443 -7.05 -5.16 23.55
N PRO A 444 -6.63 -6.37 23.11
CA PRO A 444 -5.21 -6.73 23.05
C PRO A 444 -4.34 -5.77 22.22
N TRP A 445 -4.83 -5.27 21.09
CA TRP A 445 -4.08 -4.32 20.25
C TRP A 445 -3.86 -2.97 20.94
N MET A 446 -4.84 -2.48 21.71
CA MET A 446 -4.66 -1.25 22.51
C MET A 446 -3.63 -1.42 23.62
N VAL A 447 -3.57 -2.61 24.24
CA VAL A 447 -2.53 -2.94 25.23
C VAL A 447 -1.15 -2.91 24.55
N LEU A 448 -1.02 -3.53 23.37
CA LEU A 448 0.23 -3.57 22.61
C LEU A 448 0.68 -2.16 22.22
N GLU A 449 -0.20 -1.33 21.67
CA GLU A 449 0.11 0.06 21.29
C GLU A 449 0.59 0.86 22.49
N LYS A 450 -0.20 0.89 23.57
CA LYS A 450 0.12 1.68 24.76
C LYS A 450 1.47 1.29 25.37
N ARG A 451 1.71 -0.01 25.55
CA ARG A 451 2.91 -0.51 26.25
C ARG A 451 4.17 -0.45 25.40
N LEU A 452 4.06 -0.51 24.07
CA LEU A 452 5.21 -0.42 23.18
C LEU A 452 5.63 1.03 22.91
N ILE A 453 4.70 1.98 22.89
CA ILE A 453 5.02 3.41 22.85
C ILE A 453 5.90 3.80 24.05
N ASP A 454 5.59 3.26 25.24
CA ASP A 454 6.35 3.56 26.48
C ASP A 454 7.78 2.99 26.50
N LYS A 455 8.13 2.05 25.59
CA LYS A 455 9.45 1.40 25.52
C LYS A 455 10.32 1.86 24.33
N ALA A 456 9.96 2.96 23.66
CA ALA A 456 10.44 3.36 22.34
C ALA A 456 11.93 3.76 22.18
N ASP A 457 12.82 3.48 23.14
CA ASP A 457 14.17 4.04 23.15
C ASP A 457 15.18 3.37 22.18
N LYS A 458 14.71 2.45 21.33
CA LYS A 458 15.32 1.95 20.07
C LYS A 458 14.47 0.78 19.57
N GLY A 459 13.57 1.03 18.62
CA GLY A 459 12.63 0.02 18.14
C GLY A 459 13.35 -1.17 17.53
N SER A 460 13.23 -2.35 18.15
CA SER A 460 13.64 -3.59 17.49
C SER A 460 12.65 -3.92 16.37
N GLU A 461 13.09 -4.71 15.39
CA GLU A 461 12.23 -5.17 14.29
C GLU A 461 10.96 -5.89 14.80
N ALA A 462 11.07 -6.58 15.93
CA ALA A 462 9.94 -7.20 16.61
C ALA A 462 8.89 -6.19 17.09
N GLN A 463 9.30 -4.99 17.53
CA GLN A 463 8.38 -3.92 17.92
C GLN A 463 7.63 -3.35 16.72
N THR A 464 8.31 -3.13 15.59
CA THR A 464 7.69 -2.65 14.35
C THR A 464 6.61 -3.62 13.86
N ILE A 465 6.88 -4.93 13.90
CA ILE A 465 5.89 -5.95 13.53
C ILE A 465 4.68 -5.91 14.47
N VAL A 466 4.90 -5.76 15.78
CA VAL A 466 3.79 -5.70 16.74
C VAL A 466 2.93 -4.45 16.50
N GLN A 467 3.55 -3.29 16.30
CA GLN A 467 2.84 -2.04 16.01
C GLN A 467 2.01 -2.15 14.73
N GLY A 468 2.59 -2.65 13.64
CA GLY A 468 1.87 -2.82 12.39
C GLY A 468 0.72 -3.84 12.48
N LEU A 469 0.86 -4.89 13.28
CA LEU A 469 -0.22 -5.88 13.50
C LEU A 469 -1.30 -5.36 14.45
N ALA A 470 -0.93 -4.53 15.43
CA ALA A 470 -1.90 -3.83 16.27
C ALA A 470 -2.76 -2.87 15.42
N LYS A 471 -2.11 -2.08 14.55
CA LYS A 471 -2.81 -1.24 13.57
C LYS A 471 -3.71 -2.04 12.63
N THR A 472 -3.20 -3.18 12.14
CA THR A 472 -4.00 -4.11 11.32
C THR A 472 -5.26 -4.57 12.08
N ALA A 473 -5.11 -4.93 13.36
CA ALA A 473 -6.25 -5.34 14.18
C ALA A 473 -7.26 -4.20 14.36
N GLU A 474 -6.80 -2.98 14.66
CA GLU A 474 -7.64 -1.78 14.76
C GLU A 474 -8.47 -1.60 13.48
N LEU A 475 -7.81 -1.59 12.32
CA LEU A 475 -8.49 -1.40 11.04
C LEU A 475 -9.48 -2.53 10.71
N LEU A 476 -9.20 -3.78 11.11
CA LEU A 476 -10.08 -4.92 10.86
C LEU A 476 -11.32 -4.96 11.77
N VAL A 477 -11.29 -4.30 12.94
CA VAL A 477 -12.43 -4.32 13.88
C VAL A 477 -13.41 -3.16 13.71
N GLU A 478 -12.98 -2.10 13.03
CA GLU A 478 -13.80 -0.94 12.71
C GLU A 478 -14.98 -1.30 11.80
N ASN A 479 -16.01 -0.44 11.81
CA ASN A 479 -17.09 -0.49 10.83
C ASN A 479 -16.85 0.60 9.78
N TYR A 480 -17.17 0.26 8.53
CA TYR A 480 -16.98 1.15 7.38
C TYR A 480 -18.29 1.28 6.62
N ASP A 481 -18.60 2.50 6.17
CA ASP A 481 -19.79 2.79 5.38
C ASP A 481 -19.63 2.32 3.94
N TRP A 482 -18.39 2.35 3.44
CA TRP A 482 -18.08 1.94 2.08
C TRP A 482 -16.78 1.13 1.99
N VAL A 483 -16.94 -0.16 1.66
CA VAL A 483 -15.82 -1.05 1.33
C VAL A 483 -15.75 -1.22 -0.18
N VAL A 484 -14.61 -0.86 -0.77
CA VAL A 484 -14.37 -0.96 -2.22
C VAL A 484 -12.95 -1.42 -2.47
N THR A 485 -12.78 -2.43 -3.32
CA THR A 485 -11.47 -3.03 -3.58
C THR A 485 -11.43 -3.78 -4.91
N ASN A 486 -10.21 -3.98 -5.42
CA ASN A 486 -9.92 -4.99 -6.43
C ASN A 486 -9.51 -6.28 -5.75
N VAL A 487 -10.48 -7.17 -5.56
CA VAL A 487 -10.30 -8.43 -4.84
C VAL A 487 -9.24 -9.35 -5.49
N PRO A 488 -8.56 -10.20 -4.71
CA PRO A 488 -7.60 -11.16 -5.23
C PRO A 488 -8.31 -12.33 -5.94
N TYR A 489 -8.36 -12.29 -7.28
CA TYR A 489 -8.94 -13.36 -8.07
C TYR A 489 -8.08 -14.63 -8.02
N LEU A 490 -8.58 -15.65 -7.33
CA LEU A 490 -7.87 -16.92 -7.17
C LEU A 490 -8.86 -18.08 -7.01
N THR A 491 -9.02 -18.86 -8.07
CA THR A 491 -9.88 -20.04 -8.01
C THR A 491 -9.38 -21.09 -7.02
N ARG A 492 -10.31 -21.82 -6.41
CA ARG A 492 -10.02 -22.89 -5.43
C ARG A 492 -9.00 -23.92 -5.89
N LYS A 493 -8.97 -24.23 -7.19
CA LYS A 493 -8.01 -25.20 -7.76
C LYS A 493 -6.55 -24.75 -7.63
N LYS A 494 -6.29 -23.45 -7.48
CA LYS A 494 -4.94 -22.90 -7.34
C LYS A 494 -4.53 -22.67 -5.89
N MET A 495 -5.49 -22.59 -4.96
CA MET A 495 -5.22 -22.37 -3.53
C MET A 495 -4.40 -23.51 -2.91
N ASN A 496 -3.51 -23.19 -1.98
CA ASN A 496 -2.91 -24.17 -1.09
C ASN A 496 -3.93 -24.72 -0.07
N ASP A 497 -3.52 -25.73 0.69
CA ASP A 497 -4.40 -26.42 1.64
C ASP A 497 -4.90 -25.51 2.77
N LYS A 498 -4.07 -24.55 3.20
CA LYS A 498 -4.40 -23.60 4.26
C LYS A 498 -5.52 -22.65 3.84
N LEU A 499 -5.40 -22.00 2.68
CA LEU A 499 -6.46 -21.17 2.09
C LEU A 499 -7.71 -21.99 1.84
N THR A 500 -7.57 -23.18 1.27
CA THR A 500 -8.70 -24.06 0.96
C THR A 500 -9.48 -24.39 2.22
N SER A 501 -8.80 -24.81 3.29
CA SER A 501 -9.41 -25.18 4.56
C SER A 501 -10.06 -23.97 5.26
N PHE A 502 -9.43 -22.80 5.18
CA PHE A 502 -9.99 -21.57 5.73
C PHE A 502 -11.29 -21.17 5.01
N CYS A 503 -11.29 -21.17 3.68
CA CYS A 503 -12.48 -20.90 2.86
C CYS A 503 -13.59 -21.94 3.09
N ASP A 504 -13.24 -23.22 3.18
CA ASP A 504 -14.20 -24.31 3.46
C ASP A 504 -14.88 -24.13 4.83
N SER A 505 -14.16 -23.58 5.83
CA SER A 505 -14.66 -23.43 7.20
C SER A 505 -15.45 -22.13 7.43
N ASN A 506 -15.11 -21.04 6.72
CA ASN A 506 -15.67 -19.71 6.99
C ASN A 506 -16.59 -19.20 5.88
N TYR A 507 -16.48 -19.73 4.65
CA TYR A 507 -17.09 -19.15 3.44
C TYR A 507 -17.74 -20.25 2.57
N LEU A 508 -18.60 -21.09 3.16
CA LEU A 508 -19.13 -22.29 2.50
C LEU A 508 -19.80 -22.03 1.13
N HIS A 509 -20.47 -20.89 0.97
CA HIS A 509 -21.17 -20.50 -0.25
C HIS A 509 -20.29 -19.77 -1.28
N SER A 510 -19.14 -19.24 -0.86
CA SER A 510 -18.21 -18.44 -1.68
C SER A 510 -16.84 -19.09 -1.92
N LYS A 511 -16.55 -20.23 -1.28
CA LYS A 511 -15.25 -20.93 -1.28
C LYS A 511 -14.62 -21.32 -2.62
N GLN A 512 -15.30 -21.13 -3.74
CA GLN A 512 -14.79 -21.49 -5.07
C GLN A 512 -13.78 -20.45 -5.60
N ASP A 513 -13.81 -19.23 -5.08
CA ASP A 513 -12.88 -18.15 -5.47
C ASP A 513 -12.56 -17.28 -4.25
N LEU A 514 -11.28 -16.95 -4.05
CA LEU A 514 -10.82 -16.09 -2.95
C LEU A 514 -11.46 -14.71 -3.03
N ALA A 515 -11.73 -14.24 -4.25
CA ALA A 515 -12.38 -12.97 -4.53
C ALA A 515 -13.78 -12.80 -3.91
N ARG A 516 -14.39 -13.88 -3.41
CA ARG A 516 -15.71 -13.85 -2.74
C ARG A 516 -15.62 -13.98 -1.22
N ALA A 517 -14.41 -14.15 -0.68
CA ALA A 517 -14.14 -14.19 0.75
C ALA A 517 -13.66 -12.82 1.25
N CYS A 518 -12.84 -12.15 0.43
CA CYS A 518 -12.51 -10.73 0.53
C CYS A 518 -13.72 -9.90 0.13
#